data_AF-A0A3E3K6C8-F1
#
_entry.id   AF-A0A3E3K6C8-F1
#
_cell.length_a   1.000
_cell.length_b   1.000
_cell.length_c   1.000
_cell.angle_alpha   90.00
_cell.angle_beta   90.00
_cell.angle_gamma   90.00
#
_symmetry.space_group_name_H-M   'P 1'
#
loop_
_entity.id
_entity.type
_entity.pdbx_description
1 polymer ?
#
loop_
_entity_poly.entity_id
_entity_poly.type
_entity_poly.pdbx_seq_one_letter_code
_entity_poly.pdbx_strand_id
1 'polypeptide(L)' 'MREMEFKMERSGLIEEGQEAEVTELQALGGYSYLIEPSVAMSGLYKSWDRLKSRKGIIKEIKETDRGFYVTMEFDE' A
#
# COMPACT_ATOMS: atom_id res chain seq x y z
N MET A 1 5.55 9.21 10.77
CA MET A 1 4.35 8.39 10.47
C MET A 1 3.69 8.90 9.22
N ARG A 2 3.74 8.10 8.16
CA ARG A 2 3.17 8.40 6.84
C ARG A 2 2.12 7.37 6.49
N GLU A 3 0.97 7.80 6.01
CA GLU A 3 -0.08 6.92 5.50
C GLU A 3 -0.03 6.83 3.98
N MET A 4 -0.30 5.65 3.44
CA MET A 4 -0.41 5.40 2.01
C MET A 4 -1.62 4.51 1.71
N GLU A 5 -2.35 4.87 0.66
CA GLU A 5 -3.50 4.13 0.17
C GLU A 5 -3.08 3.15 -0.94
N PHE A 6 -3.62 1.94 -0.87
CA PHE A 6 -3.46 0.87 -1.82
C PHE A 6 -4.83 0.42 -2.31
N LYS A 7 -4.93 0.02 -3.57
CA LYS A 7 -6.11 -0.61 -4.13
C LYS A 7 -5.93 -2.11 -4.20
N MET A 8 -6.96 -2.84 -3.76
CA MET A 8 -7.04 -4.28 -3.74
C MET A 8 -8.27 -4.76 -4.52
N GLU A 9 -8.12 -5.84 -5.28
CA GLU A 9 -9.22 -6.40 -6.07
C GLU A 9 -10.07 -7.43 -5.30
N ARG A 10 -9.53 -8.04 -4.23
CA ARG A 10 -10.19 -9.11 -3.46
C ARG A 10 -10.04 -8.91 -1.97
N SER A 11 -11.14 -8.92 -1.21
CA SER A 11 -11.12 -8.89 0.27
C SER A 11 -10.61 -10.19 0.90
N GLY A 12 -10.25 -10.12 2.18
CA GLY A 12 -9.86 -11.27 2.99
C GLY A 12 -8.41 -11.74 2.81
N LEU A 13 -7.57 -10.95 2.14
CA LEU A 13 -6.14 -11.24 1.99
C LEU A 13 -5.26 -10.63 3.09
N ILE A 14 -5.77 -9.60 3.77
CA ILE A 14 -5.13 -8.88 4.87
C ILE A 14 -6.19 -8.39 5.86
N GLU A 15 -5.75 -8.07 7.07
CA GLU A 15 -6.58 -7.60 8.17
C GLU A 15 -6.05 -6.29 8.78
N GLU A 16 -6.93 -5.49 9.39
CA GLU A 16 -6.54 -4.30 10.14
C GLU A 16 -5.66 -4.69 11.35
N GLY A 17 -4.59 -3.93 11.59
CA GLY A 17 -3.56 -4.22 12.59
C GLY A 17 -2.46 -5.18 12.12
N GLN A 18 -2.56 -5.78 10.93
CA GLN A 18 -1.54 -6.66 10.39
C GLN A 18 -0.29 -5.88 9.96
N GLU A 19 0.90 -6.37 10.31
CA GLU A 19 2.15 -5.89 9.69
C GLU A 19 2.29 -6.49 8.29
N ALA A 20 2.59 -5.64 7.32
CA ALA A 20 2.84 -6.04 5.94
C ALA A 20 4.12 -5.38 5.41
N GLU A 21 4.66 -5.97 4.35
CA GLU A 21 5.81 -5.43 3.61
C GLU A 21 5.37 -5.00 2.22
N VAL A 22 6.00 -3.94 1.71
CA VAL A 22 5.79 -3.44 0.36
C VAL A 22 7.04 -3.57 -0.50
N THR A 23 6.86 -4.02 -1.74
CA THR A 23 7.88 -3.96 -2.78
C THR A 23 7.74 -2.67 -3.58
N GLU A 24 8.85 -1.95 -3.75
CA GLU A 24 8.90 -0.79 -4.63
C GLU A 24 9.08 -1.22 -6.09
N LEU A 25 8.21 -0.73 -6.97
CA LEU A 25 8.24 -0.97 -8.40
C LEU A 25 8.53 0.36 -9.11
N GLN A 26 9.55 0.36 -9.97
CA GLN A 26 9.88 1.52 -10.79
C GLN A 26 9.19 1.42 -12.16
N ALA A 27 8.43 2.46 -12.52
CA ALA A 27 7.82 2.62 -13.83
C ALA A 27 8.28 3.93 -14.49
N LEU A 28 8.03 4.07 -15.81
CA LEU A 28 8.40 5.27 -16.58
C LEU A 28 7.85 6.59 -15.98
N GLY A 29 6.77 6.53 -15.20
CA GLY A 29 6.12 7.68 -14.57
C GLY A 29 6.46 7.95 -13.09
N GLY A 30 7.21 7.05 -12.43
CA GLY A 30 7.49 7.17 -11.00
C GLY A 30 7.69 5.81 -10.30
N TYR A 31 7.36 5.78 -9.01
CA TYR A 31 7.47 4.60 -8.15
C TYR A 31 6.10 4.22 -7.62
N SER A 32 5.74 2.94 -7.68
CA SER A 32 4.56 2.39 -7.03
C SER A 32 4.98 1.34 -6.01
N TYR A 33 4.09 1.01 -5.11
CA TYR A 33 4.32 0.06 -4.03
C TYR A 33 3.28 -1.05 -4.10
N LEU A 34 3.73 -2.28 -3.89
CA LEU A 34 2.90 -3.47 -3.91
C LEU A 34 3.00 -4.15 -2.55
N ILE A 35 1.88 -4.37 -1.87
CA ILE A 35 1.84 -5.17 -0.64
C ILE A 35 2.09 -6.64 -1.02
N GLU A 36 3.12 -7.25 -0.43
CA GLU A 36 3.48 -8.66 -0.68
C GLU A 36 2.43 -9.63 -0.11
N PRO A 37 2.13 -10.76 -0.80
CA PRO A 37 2.66 -11.21 -2.09
C PRO A 37 1.77 -10.78 -3.28
N SER A 38 1.61 -9.49 -3.53
CA SER A 38 0.72 -8.90 -4.57
C SER A 38 -0.75 -8.76 -4.17
N VAL A 39 -1.01 -8.41 -2.92
CA VAL A 39 -2.38 -8.24 -2.39
C VAL A 39 -3.00 -6.93 -2.87
N ALA A 40 -2.25 -5.83 -2.81
CA ALA A 40 -2.75 -4.50 -3.11
C ALA A 40 -1.63 -3.61 -3.69
N MET A 41 -1.99 -2.66 -4.54
CA MET A 41 -1.04 -1.77 -5.22
C MET A 41 -1.37 -0.29 -4.99
N SER A 42 -0.36 0.53 -4.77
CA SER A 42 -0.50 1.97 -4.62
C SER A 42 -0.62 2.70 -5.97
N GLY A 43 -0.91 4.00 -5.90
CA GLY A 43 -0.68 4.91 -7.03
C GLY A 43 0.81 5.12 -7.36
N LEU A 44 1.08 6.00 -8.32
CA LEU A 44 2.43 6.42 -8.71
C LEU A 44 2.89 7.63 -7.88
N TYR A 45 4.09 7.53 -7.32
CA TYR A 45 4.77 8.57 -6.54
C TYR A 45 6.01 9.08 -7.28
N LYS A 46 6.35 10.35 -7.03
CA LYS A 46 7.58 10.97 -7.55
C LYS A 46 8.80 10.46 -6.77
N SER A 47 9.99 10.67 -7.34
CA SER A 47 11.25 10.19 -6.74
C SER A 47 11.52 10.74 -5.34
N TRP A 48 11.12 11.98 -5.06
CA TRP A 48 11.27 12.60 -3.73
C TRP A 48 10.19 12.18 -2.73
N ASP A 49 9.09 11.60 -3.19
CA ASP A 49 7.98 11.11 -2.36
C ASP A 49 8.09 9.60 -2.09
N ARG A 50 9.26 9.00 -2.30
CA ARG A 50 9.46 7.57 -2.05
C ARG A 50 9.38 7.24 -0.56
N LEU A 51 8.87 6.06 -0.24
CA LEU A 51 8.97 5.50 1.10
C LEU A 51 10.45 5.25 1.44
N LYS A 52 10.85 5.55 2.66
CA LYS A 52 12.12 5.16 3.30
C LYS A 52 11.98 3.78 3.94
N SER A 53 10.85 3.49 4.58
CA SER A 53 10.54 2.16 5.12
C SER A 53 9.89 1.26 4.05
N ARG A 54 9.99 -0.07 4.23
CA ARG A 54 9.27 -1.06 3.42
C ARG A 54 8.22 -1.81 4.24
N LYS A 55 8.17 -1.59 5.54
CA LYS A 55 7.23 -2.24 6.45
C LYS A 55 6.31 -1.21 7.09
N GLY A 56 5.08 -1.63 7.30
CA GLY A 56 4.04 -0.80 7.91
C GLY A 56 2.90 -1.65 8.43
N ILE A 57 1.92 -0.99 9.03
CA ILE A 57 0.76 -1.63 9.65
C ILE A 57 -0.49 -1.25 8.87
N ILE A 58 -1.31 -2.25 8.53
CA ILE A 58 -2.62 -2.01 7.93
C ILE A 58 -3.50 -1.29 8.95
N LYS A 59 -3.91 -0.07 8.65
CA LYS A 59 -4.65 0.78 9.58
C LYS A 59 -6.15 0.73 9.32
N GLU A 60 -6.55 0.72 8.05
CA GLU A 60 -7.96 0.71 7.65
C GLU A 60 -8.17 -0.07 6.35
N ILE A 61 -9.26 -0.83 6.27
CA ILE A 61 -9.73 -1.46 5.02
C ILE A 61 -11.14 -0.99 4.71
N LYS A 62 -11.30 -0.26 3.60
CA LYS A 62 -12.57 0.30 3.15
C LYS A 62 -13.09 -0.41 1.91
N GLU A 63 -14.32 -0.91 2.00
CA GLU A 63 -15.05 -1.46 0.86
C GLU A 63 -15.86 -0.37 0.15
N THR A 64 -15.80 -0.37 -1.19
CA THR A 64 -16.58 0.53 -2.04
C THR A 64 -17.11 -0.24 -3.25
N ASP A 65 -18.08 0.32 -3.96
CA ASP A 65 -18.60 -0.25 -5.22
C ASP A 65 -17.51 -0.45 -6.30
N ARG A 66 -16.34 0.20 -6.16
CA ARG A 66 -15.22 0.17 -7.11
C ARG A 66 -14.06 -0.74 -6.69
N GLY A 67 -14.20 -1.43 -5.55
CA GLY A 67 -13.19 -2.31 -4.97
C GLY A 67 -12.80 -1.95 -3.54
N PHE A 68 -11.71 -2.55 -3.07
CA PHE A 68 -11.21 -2.41 -1.71
C PHE A 68 -10.04 -1.44 -1.67
N TYR A 69 -10.07 -0.52 -0.71
CA TYR A 69 -9.02 0.46 -0.46
C TYR A 69 -8.42 0.17 0.90
N VAL A 70 -7.10 0.12 0.95
CA VAL A 70 -6.33 -0.29 2.13
C VAL A 70 -5.41 0.87 2.47
N THR A 71 -5.53 1.39 3.69
CA THR A 71 -4.63 2.41 4.23
C THR A 71 -3.60 1.72 5.10
N MET A 72 -2.32 1.92 4.80
CA MET A 72 -1.20 1.38 5.55
C MET A 72 -0.34 2.52 6.08
N GLU A 73 0.04 2.42 7.36
CA GLU A 73 0.88 3.39 8.06
C GLU A 73 2.32 2.90 8.13
N PHE A 74 3.26 3.80 7.81
CA PHE A 74 4.70 3.55 7.83
C PHE A 74 5.36 4.44 8.88
N ASP A 75 6.22 3.85 9.72
CA ASP A 75 7.03 4.58 10.68
C ASP A 75 8.32 5.08 10.02
N GLU A 76 8.27 6.32 9.54
CA GLU A 76 9.35 7.04 8.84
C GLU A 76 9.24 8.57 8.95
#